data_AF-A0A812RVG8-F1
#
_entry.id   AF-A0A812RVG8-F1
#
_cell.length_a   1.000
_cell.length_b   1.000
_cell.length_c   1.000
_cell.angle_alpha   90.00
_cell.angle_beta   90.00
_cell.angle_gamma   90.00
#
_symmetry.space_group_name_H-M   'P 1'
#
loop_
_entity.id
_entity.type
_entity.pdbx_description
1 polymer ?
#
loop_
_entity_poly.entity_id
_entity_poly.type
_entity_poly.pdbx_seq_one_letter_code
_entity_poly.pdbx_strand_id
1 'polypeptide(L)'
;DSLARSLYVIGEQWHRTQSENPDQLKAPLRVIMFQHFIEMTKVRFNKMMETPSSRSQALERGLLTEAPAMIPGLRWDPTEKRHVKDPRVTPLKPEEVLEAMDRLLVLSSQELVINRFHGMRKLSEEYASPSIGMFLELGLRTGAANEAWNLLHKLNQSAAWMATGGYLRHERLHLSALAKRLAAVTK
;
A
#
# COMPACT_ATOMS: atom_id res chain seq x y z
N ASP A 1 -13.59 -9.43 -5.63
CA ASP A 1 -13.94 -8.17 -4.93
C ASP A 1 -12.81 -7.15 -4.91
N SER A 2 -13.15 -5.87 -4.97
CA SER A 2 -12.18 -4.78 -4.90
C SER A 2 -11.61 -4.64 -3.48
N LEU A 3 -10.35 -4.22 -3.37
CA LEU A 3 -9.73 -3.94 -2.08
C LEU A 3 -10.52 -2.87 -1.31
N ALA A 4 -11.01 -1.86 -2.02
CA ALA A 4 -11.83 -0.77 -1.49
C ALA A 4 -13.11 -1.28 -0.78
N ARG A 5 -13.88 -2.13 -1.45
CA ARG A 5 -15.09 -2.73 -0.87
C ARG A 5 -14.75 -3.58 0.35
N SER A 6 -13.66 -4.34 0.26
CA SER A 6 -13.21 -5.19 1.35
C SER A 6 -12.80 -4.39 2.60
N LEU A 7 -12.12 -3.25 2.42
CA LEU A 7 -11.80 -2.32 3.50
C LEU A 7 -13.05 -1.68 4.11
N TYR A 8 -14.05 -1.32 3.29
CA TYR A 8 -15.33 -0.82 3.78
C TYR A 8 -16.05 -1.85 4.66
N VAL A 9 -16.18 -3.10 4.19
CA VAL A 9 -16.83 -4.18 4.95
C VAL A 9 -16.13 -4.45 6.28
N ILE A 10 -14.79 -4.46 6.30
CA ILE A 10 -14.02 -4.62 7.54
C ILE A 10 -14.24 -3.45 8.49
N GLY A 11 -14.35 -2.23 7.98
CA GLY A 11 -14.67 -1.05 8.79
C GLY A 11 -16.05 -1.14 9.43
N GLU A 12 -17.07 -1.51 8.66
CA GLU A 12 -18.44 -1.71 9.17
C GLU A 12 -18.49 -2.83 10.21
N GLN A 13 -17.78 -3.94 9.97
CA GLN A 13 -17.68 -5.04 10.93
C GLN A 13 -17.04 -4.57 12.25
N TRP A 14 -15.96 -3.78 12.17
CA TRP A 14 -15.31 -3.24 13.36
C TRP A 14 -16.25 -2.30 14.14
N HIS A 15 -16.97 -1.41 13.45
CA HIS A 15 -17.95 -0.52 14.08
C HIS A 15 -19.10 -1.29 14.74
N ARG A 16 -19.60 -2.34 14.08
CA ARG A 16 -20.62 -3.23 14.66
C ARG A 16 -20.10 -3.95 15.91
N THR A 17 -18.88 -4.49 15.87
CA THR A 17 -18.27 -5.12 17.05
C THR A 17 -18.09 -4.10 18.18
N GLN A 18 -17.70 -2.87 17.88
CA GLN A 18 -17.58 -1.80 18.87
C GLN A 18 -18.91 -1.49 19.55
N SER A 19 -20.03 -1.48 18.81
CA SER A 19 -21.35 -1.18 19.38
C SER A 19 -22.00 -2.36 20.09
N GLU A 20 -21.86 -3.57 19.55
CA GLU A 20 -22.59 -4.74 20.05
C GLU A 20 -21.78 -5.55 21.07
N ASN A 21 -20.46 -5.67 20.87
CA ASN A 21 -19.59 -6.58 21.64
C ASN A 21 -18.20 -5.95 21.88
N PRO A 22 -18.09 -4.83 22.61
CA PRO A 22 -16.84 -4.07 22.73
C PRO A 22 -15.68 -4.89 23.33
N ASP A 23 -15.97 -5.84 24.22
CA ASP A 23 -14.95 -6.72 24.83
C ASP A 23 -14.26 -7.66 23.81
N GLN A 24 -14.85 -7.83 22.62
CA GLN A 24 -14.26 -8.62 21.54
C GLN A 24 -13.30 -7.80 20.65
N LEU A 25 -13.20 -6.48 20.85
CA LEU A 25 -12.29 -5.64 20.08
C LEU A 25 -10.83 -5.91 20.46
N LYS A 26 -10.10 -6.52 19.52
CA LYS A 26 -8.69 -6.88 19.72
C LYS A 26 -7.71 -5.75 19.38
N ALA A 27 -8.12 -4.82 18.52
CA ALA A 27 -7.26 -3.75 18.03
C ALA A 27 -8.09 -2.56 17.51
N PRO A 28 -7.51 -1.34 17.47
CA PRO A 28 -8.18 -0.19 16.90
C PRO A 28 -8.36 -0.33 15.38
N LEU A 29 -9.39 0.33 14.84
CA LEU A 29 -9.77 0.27 13.41
C LEU A 29 -8.59 0.45 12.45
N ARG A 30 -7.72 1.44 12.73
CA ARG A 30 -6.53 1.73 11.90
C ARG A 30 -5.60 0.52 11.72
N VAL A 31 -5.41 -0.28 12.78
CA VAL A 31 -4.55 -1.47 12.77
C VAL A 31 -5.23 -2.57 11.97
N ILE A 32 -6.51 -2.83 12.25
CA ILE A 32 -7.30 -3.85 11.56
C ILE A 32 -7.37 -3.57 10.05
N MET A 33 -7.64 -2.33 9.65
CA MET A 33 -7.70 -1.94 8.24
C MET A 33 -6.34 -2.07 7.55
N PHE A 34 -5.24 -1.67 8.21
CA PHE A 34 -3.91 -1.79 7.65
C PHE A 34 -3.49 -3.25 7.51
N GLN A 35 -3.72 -4.07 8.54
CA GLN A 35 -3.45 -5.52 8.48
C GLN A 35 -4.23 -6.18 7.34
N HIS A 36 -5.51 -5.86 7.20
CA HIS A 36 -6.34 -6.35 6.10
C HIS A 36 -5.79 -5.95 4.73
N PHE A 37 -5.31 -4.72 4.59
CA PHE A 37 -4.67 -4.25 3.35
C PHE A 37 -3.40 -5.06 3.02
N ILE A 38 -2.53 -5.29 4.00
CA ILE A 38 -1.29 -6.06 3.81
C ILE A 38 -1.60 -7.53 3.51
N GLU A 39 -2.50 -8.16 4.26
CA GLU A 39 -2.94 -9.56 4.08
C GLU A 39 -3.49 -9.77 2.67
N MET A 40 -4.39 -8.90 2.23
CA MET A 40 -4.97 -8.96 0.88
C MET A 40 -3.92 -8.76 -0.21
N THR A 41 -2.94 -7.89 0.01
CA THR A 41 -1.84 -7.68 -0.92
C THR A 41 -0.96 -8.91 -1.01
N LYS A 42 -0.59 -9.50 0.13
CA LYS A 42 0.20 -10.74 0.22
C LYS A 42 -0.49 -11.90 -0.50
N VAL A 43 -1.77 -12.15 -0.20
CA VAL A 43 -2.54 -13.24 -0.82
C VAL A 43 -2.61 -13.09 -2.34
N ARG A 44 -2.88 -11.88 -2.85
CA ARG A 44 -2.95 -11.66 -4.30
C ARG A 44 -1.58 -11.70 -4.96
N PHE A 45 -0.55 -11.22 -4.29
CA PHE A 45 0.82 -11.30 -4.77
C PHE A 45 1.29 -12.75 -4.88
N ASN A 46 1.02 -13.60 -3.88
CA ASN A 46 1.29 -15.04 -3.97
C ASN A 46 0.59 -15.68 -5.16
N LYS A 47 -0.73 -15.42 -5.33
CA LYS A 47 -1.47 -15.93 -6.48
C LYS A 47 -0.89 -15.49 -7.83
N MET A 48 -0.44 -14.23 -7.92
CA MET A 48 0.22 -13.69 -9.10
C MET A 48 1.50 -14.45 -9.43
N MET A 49 2.26 -14.86 -8.40
CA MET A 49 3.52 -15.57 -8.57
C MET A 49 3.33 -17.06 -8.84
N GLU A 50 2.34 -17.72 -8.22
CA GLU A 50 2.12 -19.18 -8.32
C GLU A 50 1.48 -19.61 -9.64
N THR A 51 0.55 -18.82 -10.17
CA THR A 51 -0.23 -19.23 -11.35
C THR A 51 0.49 -18.84 -12.64
N PRO A 52 0.77 -19.78 -13.58
CA PRO A 52 1.46 -19.47 -14.83
C PRO A 52 0.76 -18.37 -15.65
N SER A 53 -0.57 -18.45 -15.77
CA SER A 53 -1.37 -17.42 -16.47
C SER A 53 -1.24 -16.03 -15.82
N SER A 54 -1.29 -15.95 -14.49
CA SER A 54 -1.12 -14.67 -13.77
C SER A 54 0.30 -14.14 -13.87
N ARG A 55 1.31 -15.02 -13.87
CA ARG A 55 2.71 -14.65 -14.06
C ARG A 55 2.96 -14.09 -15.46
N SER A 56 2.42 -14.72 -16.51
CA SER A 56 2.50 -14.20 -17.88
C SER A 56 1.84 -12.82 -18.00
N GLN A 57 0.64 -12.65 -17.43
CA GLN A 57 -0.03 -11.34 -17.40
C GLN A 57 0.77 -10.30 -16.62
N ALA A 58 1.46 -10.69 -15.53
CA ALA A 58 2.32 -9.80 -14.77
C ALA A 58 3.55 -9.35 -15.58
N LEU A 59 4.14 -10.25 -16.37
CA LEU A 59 5.23 -9.93 -17.30
C LEU A 59 4.78 -8.94 -18.38
N GLU A 60 3.65 -9.23 -19.04
CA GLU A 60 3.07 -8.34 -20.07
C GLU A 60 2.76 -6.94 -19.53
N ARG A 61 2.31 -6.86 -18.27
CA ARG A 61 2.03 -5.59 -17.58
C ARG A 61 3.27 -4.92 -16.99
N GLY A 62 4.44 -5.53 -17.12
CA GLY A 62 5.69 -5.01 -16.58
C GLY A 62 5.79 -5.02 -15.06
N LEU A 63 4.97 -5.83 -14.37
CA LEU A 63 4.97 -6.02 -12.92
C LEU A 63 5.99 -7.06 -12.45
N LEU A 64 6.59 -7.77 -13.41
CA LEU A 64 7.65 -8.76 -13.21
C LEU A 64 8.71 -8.54 -14.31
N THR A 65 9.98 -8.81 -14.00
CA THR A 65 11.05 -8.88 -15.02
C THR A 65 11.19 -10.30 -15.55
N GLU A 66 11.64 -10.41 -16.79
CA GLU A 66 12.12 -11.68 -17.32
C GLU A 66 13.44 -12.08 -16.63
N ALA A 67 13.68 -13.39 -16.55
CA ALA A 67 14.69 -14.08 -15.75
C ALA A 67 15.95 -13.24 -15.37
N PRO A 68 16.27 -13.09 -14.06
CA PRO A 68 15.53 -13.58 -12.90
C PRO A 68 14.20 -12.84 -12.72
N ALA A 69 13.21 -13.54 -12.17
CA ALA A 69 11.90 -12.97 -11.86
C ALA A 69 12.01 -11.99 -10.69
N MET A 70 12.07 -10.69 -11.00
CA MET A 70 12.18 -9.61 -10.02
C MET A 70 10.96 -8.69 -10.09
N ILE A 71 10.62 -8.08 -8.97
CA ILE A 71 9.55 -7.10 -8.83
C ILE A 71 10.15 -5.70 -9.04
N PRO A 72 9.91 -5.04 -10.19
CA PRO A 72 10.49 -3.74 -10.48
C PRO A 72 9.83 -2.63 -9.66
N GLY A 73 10.51 -1.49 -9.53
CA GLY A 73 9.84 -0.26 -9.13
C GLY A 73 9.09 0.38 -10.29
N LEU A 74 8.06 1.14 -9.95
CA LEU A 74 7.15 1.79 -10.89
C LEU A 74 7.06 3.29 -10.63
N ARG A 75 6.99 4.08 -11.70
CA ARG A 75 6.59 5.49 -11.66
C ARG A 75 5.34 5.70 -12.49
N TRP A 76 4.51 6.65 -12.08
CA TRP A 76 3.43 7.14 -12.91
C TRP A 76 3.98 7.93 -14.10
N ASP A 77 3.56 7.59 -15.30
CA ASP A 77 3.79 8.38 -16.50
C ASP A 77 2.54 9.21 -16.84
N PRO A 78 2.60 10.56 -16.76
CA PRO A 78 1.43 11.40 -17.01
C PRO A 78 1.00 11.42 -18.48
N THR A 79 1.90 11.13 -19.41
CA THR A 79 1.63 11.12 -20.85
C THR A 79 0.91 9.85 -21.24
N GLU A 80 1.43 8.70 -20.82
CA GLU A 80 0.80 7.39 -21.11
C GLU A 80 -0.34 7.04 -20.15
N LYS A 81 -0.52 7.83 -19.07
CA LYS A 81 -1.51 7.61 -18.00
C LYS A 81 -1.46 6.19 -17.43
N ARG A 82 -0.25 5.66 -17.24
CA ARG A 82 -0.01 4.34 -16.66
C ARG A 82 1.27 4.30 -15.84
N HIS A 83 1.42 3.26 -15.04
CA HIS A 83 2.68 2.98 -14.36
C HIS A 83 3.66 2.35 -15.34
N VAL A 84 4.88 2.89 -15.38
CA VAL A 84 6.00 2.38 -16.17
C VAL A 84 7.16 2.06 -15.24
N LYS A 85 8.07 1.18 -15.66
CA LYS A 85 9.24 0.78 -14.86
C LYS A 85 10.10 2.01 -14.54
N ASP A 86 10.50 2.14 -13.28
CA ASP A 86 11.43 3.17 -12.82
C ASP A 86 12.81 2.54 -12.59
N PRO A 87 13.81 2.80 -13.45
CA PRO A 87 15.14 2.19 -13.34
C PRO A 87 15.92 2.66 -12.10
N ARG A 88 15.44 3.70 -11.40
CA ARG A 88 16.09 4.24 -10.20
C ARG A 88 15.74 3.46 -8.94
N VAL A 89 14.71 2.61 -9.00
CA VAL A 89 14.25 1.81 -7.86
C VAL A 89 14.78 0.39 -8.05
N THR A 90 15.55 -0.07 -7.07
CA THR A 90 16.12 -1.43 -7.08
C THR A 90 15.00 -2.48 -7.09
N PRO A 91 14.97 -3.38 -8.08
CA PRO A 91 14.01 -4.48 -8.10
C PRO A 91 14.19 -5.41 -6.91
N LEU A 92 13.09 -5.95 -6.39
CA LEU A 92 13.08 -6.87 -5.25
C LEU A 92 12.83 -8.30 -5.70
N LYS A 93 13.38 -9.27 -4.99
CA LYS A 93 13.01 -10.66 -5.19
C LYS A 93 11.61 -10.92 -4.60
N PRO A 94 10.83 -11.86 -5.15
CA PRO A 94 9.51 -12.21 -4.61
C PRO A 94 9.53 -12.59 -3.13
N GLU A 95 10.56 -13.32 -2.68
CA GLU A 95 10.75 -13.71 -1.29
C GLU A 95 10.90 -12.50 -0.36
N GLU A 96 11.67 -11.48 -0.78
CA GLU A 96 11.88 -10.27 0.02
C GLU A 96 10.58 -9.47 0.19
N VAL A 97 9.70 -9.51 -0.81
CA VAL A 97 8.38 -8.87 -0.74
C VAL A 97 7.49 -9.60 0.26
N LEU A 98 7.47 -10.93 0.22
CA LEU A 98 6.64 -11.74 1.11
C LEU A 98 7.11 -11.65 2.56
N GLU A 99 8.42 -11.73 2.80
CA GLU A 99 9.01 -11.55 4.13
C GLU A 99 8.68 -10.16 4.70
N ALA A 100 8.76 -9.11 3.87
CA ALA A 100 8.39 -7.77 4.29
C ALA A 100 6.89 -7.65 4.64
N MET A 101 6.00 -8.26 3.86
CA MET A 101 4.56 -8.27 4.14
C MET A 101 4.23 -9.03 5.43
N ASP A 102 4.83 -10.20 5.64
CA ASP A 102 4.68 -10.96 6.88
C ASP A 102 5.17 -10.19 8.10
N ARG A 103 6.34 -9.55 7.96
CA ARG A 103 6.88 -8.74 9.04
C ARG A 103 6.02 -7.51 9.33
N LEU A 104 5.45 -6.86 8.32
CA LEU A 104 4.51 -5.75 8.50
C LEU A 104 3.22 -6.17 9.22
N LEU A 105 2.70 -7.38 8.99
CA LEU A 105 1.53 -7.90 9.71
C LEU A 105 1.82 -8.03 11.22
N VAL A 106 3.01 -8.52 11.57
CA VAL A 106 3.47 -8.65 12.97
C VAL A 106 3.74 -7.28 13.59
N LEU A 107 4.41 -6.38 12.89
CA LEU A 107 4.76 -5.06 13.43
C LEU A 107 3.53 -4.18 13.64
N SER A 108 2.57 -4.23 12.73
CA SER A 108 1.38 -3.37 12.78
C SER A 108 0.45 -3.63 13.96
N SER A 109 0.51 -4.81 14.58
CA SER A 109 -0.23 -5.10 15.82
C SER A 109 0.41 -4.50 17.06
N GLN A 110 1.68 -4.07 16.98
CA GLN A 110 2.39 -3.51 18.12
C GLN A 110 1.95 -2.07 18.40
N GLU A 111 2.03 -1.69 19.66
CA GLU A 111 1.65 -0.35 20.11
C GLU A 111 2.49 0.72 19.41
N LEU A 112 1.84 1.85 19.09
CA LEU A 112 2.47 3.03 18.49
C LEU A 112 3.13 2.80 17.12
N VAL A 113 2.90 1.67 16.44
CA VAL A 113 3.42 1.44 15.08
C VAL A 113 2.54 2.12 14.03
N ILE A 114 1.23 1.81 14.02
CA ILE A 114 0.27 2.45 13.11
C ILE A 114 -0.43 3.58 13.86
N ASN A 115 -0.15 4.84 13.48
CA ASN A 115 -0.81 6.01 14.05
C ASN A 115 -2.09 6.37 13.29
N ARG A 116 -2.08 6.18 11.96
CA ARG A 116 -3.21 6.50 11.09
C ARG A 116 -3.26 5.57 9.89
N PHE A 117 -4.45 5.07 9.58
CA PHE A 117 -4.73 4.42 8.30
C PHE A 117 -6.20 4.65 7.93
N HIS A 118 -6.47 5.54 6.98
CA HIS A 118 -7.84 5.87 6.56
C HIS A 118 -7.90 6.46 5.15
N GLY A 119 -9.09 6.47 4.55
CA GLY A 119 -9.33 7.11 3.26
C GLY A 119 -9.22 8.63 3.33
N MET A 120 -8.76 9.25 2.24
CA MET A 120 -8.84 10.71 2.04
C MET A 120 -10.30 11.20 1.97
N ARG A 121 -11.22 10.29 1.67
CA ARG A 121 -12.67 10.48 1.67
C ARG A 121 -13.29 9.33 2.47
N LYS A 122 -14.52 9.51 2.95
CA LYS A 122 -15.27 8.46 3.66
C LYS A 122 -15.38 7.23 2.75
N LEU A 123 -15.08 6.05 3.31
CA LEU A 123 -15.29 4.79 2.61
C LEU A 123 -16.80 4.52 2.48
N SER A 124 -17.20 4.03 1.32
CA SER A 124 -18.59 3.71 0.97
C SER A 124 -18.66 2.33 0.30
N GLU A 125 -19.87 1.77 0.22
CA GLU A 125 -20.08 0.51 -0.49
C GLU A 125 -19.85 0.69 -2.00
N GLU A 126 -20.33 1.80 -2.55
CA GLU A 126 -20.20 2.17 -3.95
C GLU A 126 -19.24 3.35 -4.11
N TYR A 127 -18.32 3.27 -5.07
CA TYR A 127 -17.39 4.34 -5.40
C TYR A 127 -17.59 4.80 -6.84
N ALA A 128 -17.93 6.08 -7.01
CA ALA A 128 -17.95 6.71 -8.33
C ALA A 128 -16.53 6.99 -8.88
N SER A 129 -15.54 7.14 -7.98
CA SER A 129 -14.15 7.39 -8.36
C SER A 129 -13.44 6.08 -8.73
N PRO A 130 -12.63 6.05 -9.80
CA PRO A 130 -11.86 4.86 -10.18
C PRO A 130 -10.73 4.53 -9.20
N SER A 131 -10.38 5.45 -8.30
CA SER A 131 -9.33 5.26 -7.28
C SER A 131 -9.70 5.90 -5.95
N ILE A 132 -9.13 5.36 -4.88
CA ILE A 132 -9.27 5.86 -3.50
C ILE A 132 -7.87 6.16 -2.98
N GLY A 133 -7.66 7.40 -2.54
CA GLY A 133 -6.48 7.77 -1.79
C GLY A 133 -6.63 7.36 -0.33
N MET A 134 -5.57 6.79 0.23
CA MET A 134 -5.48 6.42 1.65
C MET A 134 -4.27 7.14 2.27
N PHE A 135 -4.38 7.54 3.52
CA PHE A 135 -3.26 8.01 4.34
C PHE A 135 -2.77 6.89 5.24
N LEU A 136 -1.45 6.77 5.36
CA LEU A 136 -0.76 5.91 6.33
C LEU A 136 0.24 6.78 7.10
N GLU A 137 0.12 6.81 8.42
CA GLU A 137 1.10 7.42 9.31
C GLU A 137 1.65 6.38 10.28
N LEU A 138 2.97 6.35 10.42
CA LEU A 138 3.67 5.48 11.33
C LEU A 138 4.14 6.23 12.57
N GLY A 139 4.37 5.50 13.66
CA GLY A 139 5.12 6.02 14.80
C GLY A 139 6.57 6.34 14.46
N LEU A 140 7.21 7.11 15.35
CA LEU A 140 8.62 7.51 15.21
C LEU A 140 9.49 7.11 16.40
N ARG A 141 8.89 6.61 17.50
CA ARG A 141 9.57 6.47 18.80
C ARG A 141 9.84 5.02 19.23
N THR A 142 9.35 4.04 18.47
CA THR A 142 9.56 2.62 18.80
C THR A 142 10.44 1.96 17.74
N GLY A 143 11.25 0.97 18.15
CA GLY A 143 12.05 0.19 17.22
C GLY A 143 11.19 -0.51 16.16
N ALA A 144 10.01 -0.99 16.56
CA ALA A 144 9.03 -1.60 15.68
C ALA A 144 8.49 -0.63 14.61
N ALA A 145 8.23 0.62 14.98
CA ALA A 145 7.77 1.62 14.02
C ALA A 145 8.87 1.99 13.02
N ASN A 146 10.12 2.10 13.49
CA ASN A 146 11.28 2.31 12.61
C ASN A 146 11.48 1.13 11.64
N GLU A 147 11.32 -0.11 12.12
CA GLU A 147 11.38 -1.29 11.27
C GLU A 147 10.26 -1.31 10.23
N ALA A 148 9.02 -1.00 10.63
CA ALA A 148 7.89 -0.90 9.71
C ALA A 148 8.12 0.17 8.65
N TRP A 149 8.70 1.32 9.03
CA TRP A 149 9.08 2.37 8.10
C TRP A 149 10.12 1.89 7.09
N ASN A 150 11.17 1.19 7.53
CA ASN A 150 12.21 0.64 6.65
C ASN A 150 11.62 -0.33 5.61
N LEU A 151 10.70 -1.21 6.04
CA LEU A 151 10.03 -2.16 5.16
C LEU A 151 9.13 -1.45 4.14
N LEU A 152 8.31 -0.50 4.59
CA LEU A 152 7.44 0.29 3.71
C LEU A 152 8.26 1.17 2.75
N HIS A 153 9.41 1.67 3.20
CA HIS A 153 10.35 2.40 2.37
C HIS A 153 11.00 1.50 1.32
N LYS A 154 11.42 0.28 1.68
CA LYS A 154 11.93 -0.72 0.73
C LYS A 154 10.89 -1.10 -0.32
N LEU A 155 9.63 -1.25 0.10
CA LEU A 155 8.51 -1.55 -0.80
C LEU A 155 7.97 -0.30 -1.51
N ASN A 156 8.46 0.90 -1.23
CA ASN A 156 7.97 2.13 -1.83
C ASN A 156 8.05 2.04 -3.35
N GLN A 157 6.96 2.40 -4.04
CA GLN A 157 6.88 2.33 -5.51
C GLN A 157 7.06 0.93 -6.13
N SER A 158 7.10 -0.15 -5.33
CA SER A 158 7.21 -1.52 -5.83
C SER A 158 5.98 -1.93 -6.64
N ALA A 159 6.19 -2.68 -7.72
CA ALA A 159 5.12 -3.31 -8.48
C ALA A 159 4.27 -4.29 -7.65
N ALA A 160 4.75 -4.75 -6.49
CA ALA A 160 4.01 -5.65 -5.61
C ALA A 160 2.62 -5.11 -5.22
N TRP A 161 2.49 -3.79 -5.03
CA TRP A 161 1.22 -3.14 -4.68
C TRP A 161 0.16 -3.27 -5.77
N MET A 162 0.58 -3.46 -7.03
CA MET A 162 -0.35 -3.63 -8.15
C MET A 162 -1.15 -4.94 -8.06
N ALA A 163 -0.72 -5.91 -7.25
CA ALA A 163 -1.48 -7.13 -6.98
C ALA A 163 -2.89 -6.85 -6.40
N THR A 164 -3.04 -5.76 -5.64
CA THR A 164 -4.34 -5.25 -5.15
C THR A 164 -4.86 -4.05 -5.93
N GLY A 165 -4.19 -3.64 -7.00
CA GLY A 165 -4.48 -2.40 -7.71
C GLY A 165 -4.10 -1.14 -6.92
N GLY A 166 -3.20 -1.27 -5.95
CA GLY A 166 -2.70 -0.18 -5.12
C GLY A 166 -1.36 0.36 -5.63
N TYR A 167 -0.99 1.53 -5.11
CA TYR A 167 0.34 2.10 -5.29
C TYR A 167 0.72 2.86 -4.03
N LEU A 168 1.80 2.44 -3.37
CA LEU A 168 2.34 3.14 -2.21
C LEU A 168 3.37 4.17 -2.67
N ARG A 169 3.25 5.39 -2.15
CA ARG A 169 4.24 6.44 -2.31
C ARG A 169 4.44 7.20 -1.01
N HIS A 170 5.66 7.65 -0.76
CA HIS A 170 5.91 8.65 0.27
C HIS A 170 5.24 9.97 -0.08
N GLU A 171 4.69 10.63 0.95
CA GLU A 171 4.32 12.03 0.84
C GLU A 171 5.60 12.87 0.66
N ARG A 172 5.57 13.77 -0.33
CA ARG A 172 6.69 14.68 -0.60
C ARG A 172 6.42 16.01 0.07
N LEU A 173 7.47 16.61 0.61
CA LEU A 173 7.40 18.00 1.07
C LEU A 173 6.93 18.88 -0.08
N HIS A 174 5.81 19.55 0.13
CA HIS A 174 5.32 20.52 -0.84
C HIS A 174 6.20 21.76 -0.82
N LEU A 175 6.43 22.34 -1.99
CA LEU A 175 7.01 23.67 -2.09
C LEU A 175 6.23 24.65 -1.22
N SER A 176 6.96 25.51 -0.49
CA SER A 176 6.35 26.60 0.26
C SER A 176 5.55 27.50 -0.68
N ALA A 177 4.58 28.24 -0.15
CA ALA A 177 3.78 29.17 -0.96
C ALA A 177 4.65 30.16 -1.75
N LEU A 178 5.74 30.63 -1.14
CA LEU A 178 6.73 31.50 -1.79
C LEU A 178 7.47 30.78 -2.93
N ALA A 179 7.96 29.56 -2.70
CA ALA A 179 8.65 28.78 -3.72
C ALA A 179 7.73 28.42 -4.91
N LYS A 180 6.43 28.15 -4.65
CA LYS A 180 5.42 27.97 -5.70
C LYS A 180 5.23 29.23 -6.54
N ARG A 181 5.19 30.42 -5.90
CA ARG A 181 5.09 31.71 -6.60
C ARG A 181 6.32 32.01 -7.44
N LEU A 182 7.53 31.82 -6.88
CA LEU A 182 8.78 31.98 -7.62
C LEU A 182 8.85 31.07 -8.85
N ALA A 183 8.54 29.78 -8.70
CA ALA A 183 8.54 28.82 -9.80
C ALA A 183 7.49 29.12 -10.89
N ALA A 184 6.44 29.89 -10.57
CA ALA A 184 5.44 30.34 -11.55
C ALA A 184 5.90 31.57 -12.34
N VAL A 185 6.86 32.34 -11.83
CA VAL A 185 7.41 33.55 -12.47
C VAL A 185 8.65 33.23 -13.32
N THR A 186 9.35 32.13 -13.05
CA THR A 186 10.52 31.68 -13.83
C THR A 186 10.20 30.69 -14.96
N LYS A 187 8.93 30.48 -15.29
CA LYS A 187 8.48 29.78 -16.51
C LYS A 187 8.12 30.77 -17.60
#